data_AF-T0ZKY2-F1
#
_entry.id   AF-T0ZKY2-F1
#
_cell.length_a   1.000
_cell.length_b   1.000
_cell.length_c   1.000
_cell.angle_alpha   90.00
_cell.angle_beta   90.00
_cell.angle_gamma   90.00
#
_symmetry.space_group_name_H-M   'P 1'
#
loop_
_entity.id
_entity.type
_entity.pdbx_description
1 polymer ?
#
loop_
_entity_poly.entity_id
_entity_poly.type
_entity_poly.pdbx_seq_one_letter_code
_entity_poly.pdbx_strand_id
1 'polypeptide(L)'
;GVRALGVDPARLEVKLGQMVSLVDGDEAVKMGKRAGNAVTLDSLVADIGPDATRILSLTSSLDQATTFDLASARVQSADNPVYYVQMATARIGGVGRKAAEKGVIRADLAAVDLALLHHQRELELIRSLEELPEVVAEAAVERAPVRITTWVRRLATCFHGFYHDC
;
A
#
# COMPACT_ATOMS: atom_id res chain seq x y z
N GLY A 1 -4.35 3.44 -37.67
CA GLY A 1 -4.45 3.86 -36.27
C GLY A 1 -3.90 5.26 -36.13
N VAL A 2 -2.90 5.49 -35.26
CA VAL A 2 -2.33 6.84 -35.03
C VAL A 2 -1.25 7.27 -36.04
N ARG A 3 -0.48 6.31 -36.59
CA ARG A 3 0.53 6.57 -37.63
C ARG A 3 -0.07 7.20 -38.90
N ALA A 4 -1.27 6.76 -39.28
CA ALA A 4 -1.98 7.30 -40.44
C ALA A 4 -2.43 8.76 -40.25
N LEU A 5 -2.49 9.23 -39.00
CA LEU A 5 -2.80 10.61 -38.62
C LEU A 5 -1.53 11.45 -38.41
N GLY A 6 -0.35 10.95 -38.77
CA GLY A 6 0.93 11.64 -38.58
C GLY A 6 1.43 11.69 -37.13
N VAL A 7 0.82 10.92 -36.22
CA VAL A 7 1.25 10.86 -34.81
C VAL A 7 2.29 9.76 -34.64
N ASP A 8 3.37 10.09 -33.94
CA ASP A 8 4.38 9.12 -33.49
C ASP A 8 3.72 8.02 -32.65
N PRO A 9 3.76 6.74 -33.08
CA PRO A 9 3.20 5.62 -32.34
C PRO A 9 3.74 5.46 -30.92
N ALA A 10 4.98 5.90 -30.63
CA ALA A 10 5.56 5.81 -29.29
C ALA A 10 4.83 6.67 -28.25
N ARG A 11 4.02 7.64 -28.69
CA ARG A 11 3.19 8.49 -27.81
C ARG A 11 1.93 7.81 -27.32
N LEU A 12 1.56 6.66 -27.88
CA LEU A 12 0.38 5.91 -27.47
C LEU A 12 0.78 4.68 -26.65
N GLU A 13 0.47 4.71 -25.36
CA GLU A 13 0.61 3.58 -24.45
C GLU A 13 -0.79 3.01 -24.16
N VAL A 14 -1.02 1.73 -24.49
CA VAL A 14 -2.28 1.02 -24.20
C VAL A 14 -2.00 -0.04 -23.15
N LYS A 15 -2.56 0.15 -21.95
CA LYS A 15 -2.50 -0.83 -20.87
C LYS A 15 -3.82 -1.60 -20.82
N LEU A 16 -3.74 -2.93 -20.78
CA LEU A 16 -4.89 -3.81 -20.73
C LEU A 16 -5.12 -4.25 -19.29
N GLY A 17 -6.26 -3.84 -18.73
CA GLY A 17 -6.71 -4.29 -17.42
C GLY A 17 -7.47 -5.60 -17.47
N GLN A 18 -7.25 -6.45 -16.48
CA GLN A 18 -8.06 -7.63 -16.25
C GLN A 18 -9.29 -7.33 -15.39
N MET A 19 -10.26 -8.22 -15.45
CA MET A 19 -11.44 -8.15 -14.59
C MET A 19 -11.07 -8.44 -13.14
N VAL A 20 -11.74 -7.71 -12.24
CA VAL A 20 -11.68 -7.92 -10.79
C VAL A 20 -12.99 -8.57 -10.35
N SER A 21 -12.87 -9.67 -9.61
CA SER A 21 -13.99 -10.35 -8.97
C SER A 21 -14.08 -9.92 -7.51
N LEU A 22 -15.29 -9.72 -7.00
CA LEU A 22 -15.53 -9.42 -5.59
C LEU A 22 -16.23 -10.62 -4.93
N VAL A 23 -15.70 -11.06 -3.80
CA VAL A 23 -16.30 -12.07 -2.91
C VAL A 23 -16.49 -11.47 -1.52
N ASP A 24 -17.42 -12.01 -0.75
CA ASP A 24 -17.62 -11.69 0.66
C ASP A 24 -17.55 -13.03 1.43
N GLY A 25 -16.37 -13.34 1.96
CA GLY A 25 -16.02 -14.69 2.39
C GLY A 25 -16.01 -15.67 1.20
N ASP A 26 -16.75 -16.77 1.31
CA ASP A 26 -16.84 -17.79 0.26
C ASP A 26 -17.91 -17.48 -0.81
N GLU A 27 -18.70 -16.42 -0.62
CA GLU A 27 -19.78 -16.08 -1.54
C GLU A 27 -19.35 -14.99 -2.53
N ALA A 28 -19.56 -15.24 -3.83
CA ALA A 28 -19.47 -14.18 -4.82
C ALA A 28 -20.48 -13.07 -4.49
N VAL A 29 -20.04 -11.82 -4.46
CA VAL A 29 -20.91 -10.67 -4.16
C VAL A 29 -22.02 -10.62 -5.21
N LYS A 30 -23.22 -11.05 -4.81
CA LYS A 30 -24.37 -11.11 -5.72
C LYS A 30 -24.89 -9.69 -5.95
N MET A 31 -24.89 -9.32 -7.23
CA MET A 31 -25.36 -8.03 -7.69
C MET A 31 -26.87 -7.89 -7.42
N GLY A 32 -27.27 -6.79 -6.80
CA GLY A 32 -28.66 -6.56 -6.38
C GLY A 32 -29.62 -6.35 -7.56
N LYS A 33 -30.76 -7.05 -7.55
CA LYS A 33 -31.80 -7.05 -8.62
C LYS A 33 -32.40 -5.68 -8.98
N ARG A 34 -32.13 -4.60 -8.22
CA ARG A 34 -32.77 -3.27 -8.39
C ARG A 34 -31.86 -2.15 -8.93
N ALA A 35 -30.54 -2.32 -8.90
CA ALA A 35 -29.59 -1.26 -9.30
C ALA A 35 -28.84 -1.57 -10.63
N GLY A 36 -29.20 -2.67 -11.30
CA GLY A 36 -28.38 -3.22 -12.38
C GLY A 36 -27.25 -4.09 -11.80
N ASN A 37 -26.76 -5.03 -12.60
CA ASN A 37 -25.79 -6.06 -12.23
C ASN A 37 -24.36 -5.50 -11.98
N ALA A 38 -24.20 -4.42 -11.21
CA ALA A 38 -22.89 -3.81 -10.99
C ALA A 38 -22.74 -3.30 -9.56
N VAL A 39 -21.61 -3.61 -8.93
CA VAL A 39 -21.15 -2.95 -7.70
C VAL A 39 -20.55 -1.61 -8.12
N THR A 40 -21.06 -0.51 -7.57
CA THR A 40 -20.51 0.82 -7.86
C THR A 40 -19.28 1.06 -7.00
N LEU A 41 -18.31 1.83 -7.51
CA LEU A 41 -17.16 2.24 -6.72
C LEU A 41 -17.58 2.99 -5.45
N ASP A 42 -18.62 3.82 -5.51
CA ASP A 42 -19.16 4.54 -4.35
C ASP A 42 -19.68 3.59 -3.27
N SER A 43 -20.39 2.53 -3.67
CA SER A 43 -20.86 1.50 -2.72
C SER A 43 -19.69 0.77 -2.07
N LEU A 44 -18.66 0.42 -2.84
CA LEU A 44 -17.45 -0.22 -2.33
C LEU A 44 -16.68 0.70 -1.36
N VAL A 45 -16.51 1.98 -1.69
CA VAL A 45 -15.82 2.94 -0.83
C VAL A 45 -16.60 3.20 0.46
N ALA A 46 -17.94 3.29 0.39
CA ALA A 46 -18.78 3.44 1.58
C ALA A 46 -18.69 2.23 2.52
N ASP A 47 -18.35 1.07 1.96
CA ASP A 47 -18.42 -0.22 2.62
C ASP A 47 -17.11 -0.61 3.32
N ILE A 48 -15.97 -0.50 2.63
CA ILE A 48 -14.64 -0.86 3.17
C ILE A 48 -13.73 0.36 3.41
N GLY A 49 -14.19 1.56 3.03
CA GLY A 49 -13.45 2.80 3.18
C GLY A 49 -12.46 3.09 2.04
N PRO A 50 -12.11 4.37 1.85
CA PRO A 50 -11.30 4.82 0.70
C PRO A 50 -9.87 4.24 0.70
N ASP A 51 -9.27 4.06 1.87
CA ASP A 51 -7.91 3.53 1.99
C ASP A 51 -7.85 2.06 1.56
N ALA A 52 -8.81 1.25 2.05
CA ALA A 52 -8.88 -0.15 1.69
C ALA A 52 -9.17 -0.31 0.20
N THR A 53 -10.13 0.43 -0.35
CA THR A 53 -10.41 0.42 -1.79
C THR A 53 -9.16 0.77 -2.62
N ARG A 54 -8.40 1.79 -2.24
CA ARG A 54 -7.17 2.19 -2.96
C ARG A 54 -6.06 1.14 -2.85
N ILE A 55 -5.77 0.66 -1.66
CA ILE A 55 -4.67 -0.30 -1.49
C ILE A 55 -5.03 -1.63 -2.15
N LEU A 56 -6.25 -2.14 -1.97
CA LEU A 56 -6.68 -3.41 -2.55
C LEU A 56 -6.69 -3.35 -4.09
N SER A 57 -7.16 -2.26 -4.69
CA SER A 57 -7.08 -2.08 -6.15
C SER A 57 -5.65 -2.01 -6.71
N LEU A 58 -4.65 -1.86 -5.84
CA LEU A 58 -3.24 -1.72 -6.19
C LEU A 58 -2.38 -2.85 -5.58
N THR A 59 -2.96 -3.96 -5.09
CA THR A 59 -2.18 -5.10 -4.60
C THR A 59 -1.77 -6.08 -5.69
N SER A 60 -2.32 -5.95 -6.90
CA SER A 60 -2.04 -6.81 -8.05
C SER A 60 -1.69 -5.98 -9.28
N SER A 61 -0.98 -6.59 -10.22
CA SER A 61 -0.70 -5.94 -11.50
C SER A 61 -1.99 -5.77 -12.31
N LEU A 62 -2.05 -4.71 -13.12
CA LEU A 62 -3.22 -4.37 -13.92
C LEU A 62 -3.62 -5.50 -14.88
N ASP A 63 -2.64 -6.25 -15.38
CA ASP A 63 -2.79 -7.36 -16.32
C ASP A 63 -3.06 -8.72 -15.63
N GLN A 64 -3.30 -8.73 -14.31
CA GLN A 64 -3.61 -9.93 -13.54
C GLN A 64 -5.08 -9.96 -13.09
N ALA A 65 -5.81 -11.01 -13.48
CA ALA A 65 -7.16 -11.26 -12.96
C ALA A 65 -7.08 -11.54 -11.45
N THR A 66 -7.89 -10.83 -10.68
CA THR A 66 -7.78 -10.83 -9.21
C THR A 66 -9.15 -10.94 -8.55
N THR A 67 -9.23 -11.70 -7.47
CA THR A 67 -10.41 -11.80 -6.60
C THR A 67 -10.12 -11.06 -5.30
N PHE A 68 -11.00 -10.13 -4.92
CA PHE A 68 -10.92 -9.41 -3.65
C PHE A 68 -12.01 -9.88 -2.70
N ASP A 69 -11.60 -10.27 -1.49
CA ASP A 69 -12.50 -10.60 -0.40
C ASP A 69 -12.82 -9.36 0.44
N LEU A 70 -14.08 -8.93 0.39
CA LEU A 70 -14.58 -7.80 1.15
C LEU A 70 -14.69 -8.11 2.64
N ALA A 71 -14.89 -9.37 3.05
CA ALA A 71 -14.91 -9.75 4.45
C ALA A 71 -13.53 -9.47 5.06
N SER A 72 -12.47 -9.98 4.45
CA SER A 72 -11.08 -9.74 4.86
C SER A 72 -10.75 -8.25 4.94
N ALA A 73 -11.22 -7.45 3.97
CA ALA A 73 -10.97 -6.01 3.92
C ALA A 73 -11.55 -5.23 5.12
N ARG A 74 -12.62 -5.74 5.75
CA ARG A 74 -13.26 -5.12 6.94
C ARG A 74 -12.59 -5.51 8.26
N VAL A 75 -11.91 -6.65 8.29
CA VAL A 75 -11.34 -7.19 9.52
C VAL A 75 -10.15 -6.35 9.95
N GLN A 76 -10.13 -5.92 11.21
CA GLN A 76 -9.00 -5.24 11.83
C GLN A 76 -8.02 -6.26 12.42
N SER A 77 -7.39 -7.06 11.56
CA SER A 77 -6.38 -8.05 11.95
C SER A 77 -5.07 -7.83 11.20
N ALA A 78 -4.01 -8.47 11.68
CA ALA A 78 -2.71 -8.42 11.03
C ALA A 78 -2.72 -9.03 9.61
N ASP A 79 -3.69 -9.89 9.32
CA ASP A 79 -3.87 -10.50 7.99
C ASP A 79 -4.45 -9.52 6.96
N ASN A 80 -5.12 -8.46 7.41
CA ASN A 80 -5.59 -7.40 6.53
C ASN A 80 -4.42 -6.46 6.20
N PRO A 81 -3.95 -6.40 4.93
CA PRO A 81 -2.78 -5.62 4.55
C PRO A 81 -2.98 -4.11 4.77
N VAL A 82 -4.21 -3.63 4.68
CA VAL A 82 -4.56 -2.21 4.88
C VAL A 82 -4.42 -1.86 6.35
N TYR A 83 -5.07 -2.66 7.21
CA TYR A 83 -5.01 -2.48 8.66
C TYR A 83 -3.58 -2.61 9.18
N TYR A 84 -2.80 -3.57 8.66
CA TYR A 84 -1.42 -3.80 9.08
C TYR A 84 -0.52 -2.57 8.85
N VAL A 85 -0.70 -1.88 7.72
CA VAL A 85 -0.01 -0.63 7.39
C VAL A 85 -0.52 0.52 8.26
N GLN A 86 -1.84 0.66 8.43
CA GLN A 86 -2.43 1.69 9.28
C GLN A 86 -1.97 1.57 10.74
N MET A 87 -1.84 0.35 11.25
CA MET A 87 -1.31 0.07 12.59
C MET A 87 0.14 0.54 12.73
N ALA A 88 0.98 0.34 11.70
CA ALA A 88 2.35 0.87 11.71
C ALA A 88 2.34 2.40 11.77
N THR A 89 1.55 3.06 10.93
CA THR A 89 1.40 4.53 10.92
C THR A 89 0.95 5.06 12.29
N ALA A 90 -0.04 4.42 12.91
CA ALA A 90 -0.55 4.82 14.23
C ALA A 90 0.53 4.69 15.32
N ARG A 91 1.33 3.61 15.28
CA ARG A 91 2.45 3.38 16.21
C ARG A 91 3.58 4.40 16.01
N ILE A 92 3.99 4.66 14.76
CA ILE A 92 4.97 5.69 14.42
C ILE A 92 4.54 7.05 14.97
N GLY A 93 3.28 7.45 14.72
CA GLY A 93 2.71 8.68 15.28
C GLY A 93 2.69 8.69 16.81
N GLY A 94 2.43 7.53 17.43
CA GLY A 94 2.50 7.34 18.88
C GLY A 94 3.90 7.54 19.47
N VAL A 95 4.93 6.99 18.83
CA VAL A 95 6.34 7.22 19.20
C VAL A 95 6.65 8.71 19.18
N GLY A 96 6.26 9.41 18.11
CA GLY A 96 6.44 10.85 17.98
C GLY A 96 5.75 11.65 19.09
N ARG A 97 4.48 11.35 19.40
CA ARG A 97 3.75 11.99 20.51
C ARG A 97 4.42 11.77 21.85
N LYS A 98 4.80 10.53 22.16
CA LYS A 98 5.46 10.17 23.43
C LYS A 98 6.84 10.82 23.57
N ALA A 99 7.58 10.97 22.47
CA ALA A 99 8.84 11.70 22.44
C ALA A 99 8.61 13.18 22.79
N ALA A 100 7.61 13.82 22.18
CA ALA A 100 7.25 15.21 22.47
C ALA A 100 6.80 15.42 23.93
N GLU A 101 5.94 14.53 24.47
CA GLU A 101 5.51 14.57 25.88
C GLU A 101 6.67 14.48 26.86
N LYS A 102 7.72 13.73 26.50
CA LYS A 102 8.96 13.59 27.30
C LYS A 102 9.97 14.72 27.06
N GLY A 103 9.64 15.70 26.23
CA GLY A 103 10.55 16.80 25.88
C GLY A 103 11.75 16.35 25.05
N VAL A 104 11.66 15.23 24.33
CA VAL A 104 12.74 14.77 23.44
C VAL A 104 12.81 15.69 22.22
N ILE A 105 13.93 16.37 22.06
CA ILE A 105 14.21 17.22 20.90
C ILE A 105 15.02 16.39 19.91
N ARG A 106 14.56 16.35 18.65
CA ARG A 106 15.29 15.66 17.58
C ARG A 106 16.55 16.46 17.25
N ALA A 107 17.71 15.89 17.54
CA ALA A 107 18.99 16.48 17.19
C ALA A 107 19.24 16.43 15.68
N ASP A 108 20.13 17.30 15.20
CA ASP A 108 20.69 17.18 13.85
C ASP A 108 21.37 15.82 13.71
N LEU A 109 21.22 15.17 12.55
CA LEU A 109 21.84 13.89 12.26
C LEU A 109 23.36 13.93 12.46
N ALA A 110 24.02 15.06 12.16
CA ALA A 110 25.45 15.23 12.37
C ALA A 110 25.87 15.20 13.86
N ALA A 111 24.91 15.40 14.77
CA ALA A 111 25.12 15.38 16.23
C ALA A 111 24.61 14.09 16.88
N VAL A 112 24.09 13.13 16.10
CA VAL A 112 23.59 11.84 16.60
C VAL A 112 24.69 10.78 16.50
N ASP A 113 24.90 10.03 17.58
CA ASP A 113 25.78 8.86 17.55
C ASP A 113 25.09 7.67 16.85
N LEU A 114 25.42 7.49 15.57
CA LEU A 114 24.88 6.38 14.77
C LEU A 114 25.47 5.02 15.14
N ALA A 115 26.54 4.96 15.94
CA ALA A 115 27.10 3.68 16.39
C ALA A 115 26.14 2.91 17.33
N LEU A 116 25.12 3.59 17.85
CA LEU A 116 24.05 2.96 18.64
C LEU A 116 23.14 2.05 17.79
N LEU A 117 23.07 2.26 16.47
CA LEU A 117 22.22 1.49 15.54
C LEU A 117 22.89 0.17 15.16
N HIS A 118 22.91 -0.80 16.07
CA HIS A 118 23.57 -2.09 15.90
C HIS A 118 22.60 -3.27 15.78
N HIS A 119 21.32 -3.10 16.14
CA HIS A 119 20.37 -4.19 16.12
C HIS A 119 19.94 -4.51 14.68
N GLN A 120 19.85 -5.80 14.35
CA GLN A 120 19.54 -6.23 12.99
C GLN A 120 18.20 -5.65 12.47
N ARG A 121 17.20 -5.49 13.35
CA ARG A 121 15.90 -4.86 12.98
C ARG A 121 16.02 -3.39 12.62
N GLU A 122 16.92 -2.65 13.27
CA GLU A 122 17.17 -1.25 12.95
C GLU A 122 17.73 -1.13 11.53
N LEU A 123 18.71 -1.98 11.20
CA LEU A 123 19.32 -2.03 9.88
C LEU A 123 18.34 -2.45 8.79
N GLU A 124 17.46 -3.41 9.07
CA GLU A 124 16.37 -3.82 8.15
C GLU A 124 15.42 -2.66 7.83
N LEU A 125 15.01 -1.91 8.85
CA LEU A 125 14.13 -0.75 8.68
C LEU A 125 14.82 0.36 7.87
N ILE A 126 16.08 0.67 8.18
CA ILE A 126 16.85 1.71 7.48
C ILE A 126 17.04 1.36 6.00
N ARG A 127 17.39 0.11 5.69
CA ARG A 127 17.52 -0.35 4.30
C ARG A 127 16.21 -0.21 3.54
N SER A 128 15.09 -0.65 4.14
CA SER A 128 13.79 -0.51 3.50
C SER A 128 13.43 0.97 3.20
N LEU A 129 13.79 1.90 4.09
CA LEU A 129 13.61 3.34 3.87
C LEU A 129 14.49 3.88 2.73
N GLU A 130 15.74 3.42 2.63
CA GLU A 130 16.69 3.83 1.60
C GLU A 130 16.28 3.40 0.20
N GLU A 131 15.60 2.26 0.06
CA GLU A 131 15.11 1.75 -1.23
C GLU A 131 13.94 2.54 -1.83
N LEU A 132 13.27 3.42 -1.07
CA LEU A 132 12.06 4.12 -1.53
C LEU A 132 12.25 4.91 -2.84
N PRO A 133 13.31 5.71 -3.04
CA PRO A 133 13.49 6.48 -4.27
C PRO A 133 13.58 5.60 -5.52
N GLU A 134 14.28 4.47 -5.42
CA GLU A 134 14.40 3.48 -6.50
C GLU A 134 13.05 2.82 -6.79
N VAL A 135 12.35 2.36 -5.74
CA VAL A 135 11.00 1.80 -5.88
C VAL A 135 10.04 2.75 -6.59
N VAL A 136 10.09 4.05 -6.25
CA VAL A 136 9.27 5.09 -6.90
C VAL A 136 9.67 5.30 -8.36
N ALA A 137 10.97 5.38 -8.65
CA ALA A 137 11.48 5.56 -10.01
C ALA A 137 11.07 4.40 -10.92
N GLU A 138 11.27 3.16 -10.44
CA GLU A 138 10.91 1.95 -11.18
C GLU A 138 9.40 1.81 -11.36
N ALA A 139 8.60 2.10 -10.32
CA ALA A 139 7.14 2.10 -10.43
C ALA A 139 6.63 3.10 -11.48
N ALA A 140 7.28 4.27 -11.59
CA ALA A 140 6.95 5.28 -12.57
C ALA A 140 7.30 4.82 -14.00
N VAL A 141 8.50 4.25 -14.20
CA VAL A 141 8.95 3.71 -15.50
C VAL A 141 8.04 2.59 -15.98
N GLU A 142 7.70 1.65 -15.11
CA GLU A 142 6.94 0.45 -15.45
C GLU A 142 5.42 0.68 -15.49
N ARG A 143 4.93 1.81 -14.95
CA ARG A 143 3.51 2.06 -14.65
C ARG A 143 2.94 1.02 -13.68
N ALA A 144 3.73 0.64 -12.68
CA ALA A 144 3.44 -0.43 -11.75
C ALA A 144 3.25 0.10 -10.31
N PRO A 145 2.12 0.77 -10.00
CA PRO A 145 1.85 1.29 -8.65
C PRO A 145 1.80 0.20 -7.57
N VAL A 146 1.59 -1.07 -7.95
CA VAL A 146 1.69 -2.23 -7.07
C VAL A 146 3.06 -2.37 -6.38
N ARG A 147 4.13 -1.85 -7.00
CA ARG A 147 5.46 -1.79 -6.37
C ARG A 147 5.45 -0.91 -5.12
N ILE A 148 4.74 0.22 -5.16
CA ILE A 148 4.59 1.11 -4.01
C ILE A 148 3.84 0.42 -2.89
N THR A 149 2.70 -0.22 -3.18
CA THR A 149 1.92 -0.91 -2.13
C THR A 149 2.69 -2.07 -1.51
N THR A 150 3.48 -2.78 -2.32
CA THR A 150 4.36 -3.86 -1.86
C THR A 150 5.45 -3.32 -0.93
N TRP A 151 6.11 -2.23 -1.30
CA TRP A 151 7.09 -1.58 -0.45
C TRP A 151 6.49 -1.07 0.87
N VAL A 152 5.32 -0.41 0.83
CA VAL A 152 4.63 0.08 2.05
C VAL A 152 4.31 -1.07 3.01
N ARG A 153 3.81 -2.20 2.49
CA ARG A 153 3.56 -3.40 3.33
C ARG A 153 4.84 -3.94 3.95
N ARG A 154 5.91 -4.04 3.16
CA ARG A 154 7.22 -4.51 3.66
C ARG A 154 7.78 -3.55 4.72
N LEU A 155 7.70 -2.24 4.51
CA LEU A 155 8.12 -1.24 5.48
C LEU A 155 7.35 -1.38 6.80
N ALA A 156 6.03 -1.60 6.73
CA ALA A 156 5.23 -1.86 7.92
C ALA A 156 5.73 -3.09 8.68
N THR A 157 6.05 -4.19 7.98
CA THR A 157 6.65 -5.39 8.59
C THR A 157 7.99 -5.08 9.27
N CYS A 158 8.90 -4.39 8.58
CA CYS A 158 10.19 -3.99 9.16
C CYS A 158 10.00 -3.13 10.41
N PHE A 159 9.07 -2.17 10.36
CA PHE A 159 8.77 -1.30 11.49
C PHE A 159 8.18 -2.07 12.66
N HIS A 160 7.22 -2.99 12.44
CA HIS A 160 6.65 -3.79 13.52
C HIS A 160 7.69 -4.67 14.20
N GLY A 161 8.63 -5.24 13.43
CA GLY A 161 9.77 -5.97 13.99
C GLY A 161 10.68 -5.08 14.83
N PHE A 162 11.07 -3.91 14.30
CA PHE A 162 11.84 -2.91 15.06
C PHE A 162 11.13 -2.49 16.36
N TYR A 163 9.84 -2.14 16.29
CA TYR A 163 9.07 -1.66 17.45
C TYR A 163 8.86 -2.74 18.52
N HIS A 164 8.94 -4.02 18.16
CA HIS A 164 8.81 -5.13 19.11
C HIS A 164 10.16 -5.50 19.75
N ASP A 165 11.24 -5.53 18.96
CA ASP A 165 12.54 -6.07 19.37
C ASP A 165 13.51 -4.99 19.91
N CYS A 166 13.21 -3.70 19.73
CA CYS A 166 14.05 -2.56 20.14
C CYS A 166 13.27 -1.57 21.03
#